data_AF-A0A1B7LAP0-F1
#
_entry.id   AF-A0A1B7LAP0-F1
#
_cell.length_a   1.000
_cell.length_b   1.000
_cell.length_c   1.000
_cell.angle_alpha   90.00
_cell.angle_beta   90.00
_cell.angle_gamma   90.00
#
_symmetry.space_group_name_H-M   'P 1'
#
loop_
_entity.id
_entity.type
_entity.pdbx_description
1 polymer ?
#
loop_
_entity_poly.entity_id
_entity_poly.type
_entity_poly.pdbx_seq_one_letter_code
_entity_poly.pdbx_strand_id
1 'polypeptide(L)'
;MGWYLVKLLLNWPVIIASLLIGAAGIIRRRAYALILAALLVFGFAWYLTASPHPVFKPAGYLLPVLLLCAAFSVHQRKVWLAWLFLLPQAVITIYFLVIIAAENI
;
A
#
# COMPACT_ATOMS: atom_id res chain seq x y z
N MET A 1 26.45 2.80 -2.78
CA MET A 1 25.39 3.80 -3.10
C MET A 1 24.35 3.32 -4.14
N GLY A 2 24.68 2.57 -5.21
CA GLY A 2 23.72 2.26 -6.30
C GLY A 2 22.52 1.34 -6.00
N TRP A 3 22.53 0.61 -4.88
CA TRP A 3 21.45 -0.32 -4.50
C TRP A 3 20.15 0.36 -4.05
N TYR A 4 20.23 1.59 -3.52
CA TYR A 4 19.04 2.32 -3.06
C TYR A 4 18.16 2.79 -4.22
N LEU A 5 18.75 3.19 -5.34
CA LEU A 5 18.03 3.66 -6.53
C LEU A 5 17.25 2.52 -7.20
N VAL A 6 17.82 1.31 -7.25
CA VAL A 6 17.14 0.12 -7.79
C VAL A 6 15.92 -0.25 -6.91
N LYS A 7 16.06 -0.18 -5.58
CA LYS A 7 14.92 -0.36 -4.68
C LYS A 7 13.86 0.74 -4.84
N LEU A 8 14.26 1.99 -5.04
CA LEU A 8 13.32 3.09 -5.24
C LEU A 8 12.51 2.88 -6.52
N LEU A 9 13.18 2.54 -7.63
CA LEU A 9 12.60 2.33 -8.96
C LEU A 9 11.76 1.06 -9.09
N LEU A 10 12.09 -0.01 -8.36
CA LEU A 10 11.28 -1.24 -8.36
C LEU A 10 10.09 -1.20 -7.40
N ASN A 11 10.14 -0.41 -6.31
CA ASN A 11 9.06 -0.41 -5.33
C ASN A 11 7.92 0.54 -5.69
N TRP A 12 8.18 1.71 -6.29
CA TRP A 12 7.09 2.65 -6.63
C TRP A 12 6.00 2.09 -7.58
N PRO A 13 6.30 1.25 -8.60
CA PRO A 13 5.26 0.67 -9.45
C PRO A 13 4.48 -0.39 -8.70
N VAL A 14 5.11 -1.09 -7.75
CA VAL A 14 4.48 -2.11 -6.90
C VAL A 14 3.47 -1.47 -5.96
N ILE A 15 3.75 -0.27 -5.44
CA ILE A 15 2.80 0.49 -4.62
C ILE A 15 1.56 0.83 -5.46
N ILE A 16 1.75 1.42 -6.64
CA ILE A 16 0.65 1.81 -7.54
C ILE A 16 -0.15 0.55 -7.97
N ALA A 17 0.55 -0.53 -8.33
CA ALA A 17 -0.08 -1.80 -8.68
C ALA A 17 -0.89 -2.36 -7.50
N SER A 18 -0.36 -2.32 -6.28
CA SER A 18 -1.09 -2.78 -5.08
C SER A 18 -2.34 -1.94 -4.81
N LEU A 19 -2.28 -0.63 -5.04
CA LEU A 19 -3.41 0.28 -4.87
C LEU A 19 -4.49 0.01 -5.93
N LEU A 20 -4.09 -0.14 -7.20
CA LEU A 20 -4.99 -0.46 -8.30
C LEU A 20 -5.63 -1.84 -8.12
N ILE A 21 -4.86 -2.85 -7.71
CA ILE A 21 -5.37 -4.20 -7.42
C ILE A 21 -6.31 -4.16 -6.20
N GLY A 22 -5.99 -3.39 -5.17
CA GLY A 22 -6.85 -3.19 -4.01
C GLY A 22 -8.18 -2.53 -4.37
N ALA A 23 -8.14 -1.42 -5.11
CA ALA A 23 -9.33 -0.73 -5.60
C ALA A 23 -10.18 -1.62 -6.52
N ALA A 24 -9.56 -2.32 -7.47
CA ALA A 24 -10.22 -3.29 -8.34
C ALA A 24 -10.83 -4.45 -7.54
N GLY A 25 -10.17 -4.89 -6.46
CA GLY A 25 -10.65 -5.90 -5.54
C GLY A 25 -11.90 -5.48 -4.76
N ILE A 26 -11.96 -4.23 -4.32
CA ILE A 26 -13.15 -3.64 -3.68
C ILE A 26 -14.31 -3.53 -4.68
N ILE A 27 -14.05 -2.98 -5.87
CA ILE A 27 -15.09 -2.81 -6.91
C ILE A 27 -15.67 -4.17 -7.33
N ARG A 28 -14.80 -5.16 -7.55
CA ARG A 28 -15.22 -6.53 -7.92
C ARG A 28 -15.71 -7.36 -6.72
N ARG A 29 -15.68 -6.81 -5.51
CA ARG A 29 -16.02 -7.50 -4.24
C ARG A 29 -15.28 -8.84 -4.07
N ARG A 30 -14.04 -8.93 -4.57
CA ARG A 30 -13.22 -10.15 -4.51
C ARG A 30 -12.16 -10.01 -3.43
N ALA A 31 -12.38 -10.68 -2.29
CA ALA A 31 -11.43 -10.69 -1.17
C ALA A 31 -10.03 -11.20 -1.58
N TYR A 32 -9.94 -12.15 -2.51
CA TYR A 32 -8.67 -12.66 -3.03
C TYR A 32 -7.77 -11.59 -3.67
N ALA A 33 -8.35 -10.59 -4.33
CA ALA A 33 -7.59 -9.49 -4.92
C ALA A 33 -6.99 -8.57 -3.83
N LEU A 34 -7.70 -8.39 -2.71
CA LEU A 34 -7.19 -7.63 -1.56
C LEU A 34 -6.07 -8.39 -0.83
N ILE A 35 -6.13 -9.71 -0.77
CA ILE A 35 -5.05 -10.55 -0.22
C ILE A 35 -3.79 -10.44 -1.11
N LEU A 36 -3.95 -10.49 -2.43
CA LEU A 36 -2.86 -10.24 -3.38
C LEU A 36 -2.25 -8.84 -3.19
N ALA A 37 -3.10 -7.81 -3.05
CA ALA A 37 -2.64 -6.46 -2.75
C ALA A 37 -1.90 -6.38 -1.41
N ALA A 38 -2.36 -7.09 -0.37
CA ALA A 38 -1.68 -7.18 0.92
C ALA A 38 -0.28 -7.79 0.81
N LEU A 39 -0.13 -8.84 0.00
CA LEU A 39 1.16 -9.48 -0.29
C LEU A 39 2.13 -8.53 -1.00
N LEU A 40 1.65 -7.77 -2.00
CA LEU A 40 2.46 -6.76 -2.67
C LEU A 40 2.86 -5.62 -1.70
N VAL A 41 1.91 -5.17 -0.87
CA VAL A 41 2.18 -4.14 0.15
C VAL A 41 3.15 -4.64 1.22
N PHE A 42 3.25 -5.93 1.48
CA PHE A 42 4.21 -6.47 2.44
C PHE A 42 5.67 -6.18 2.03
N GLY A 43 5.99 -6.28 0.73
CA GLY A 43 7.29 -5.87 0.21
C GLY A 43 7.56 -4.37 0.40
N PHE A 44 6.54 -3.54 0.20
CA PHE A 44 6.62 -2.11 0.44
C PHE A 44 6.71 -1.74 1.93
N ALA A 45 5.99 -2.45 2.80
CA ALA A 45 6.05 -2.31 4.25
C ALA A 45 7.45 -2.58 4.80
N TRP A 46 8.12 -3.59 4.24
CA TRP A 46 9.52 -3.90 4.55
C TRP A 46 10.46 -2.78 4.10
N TYR A 47 10.16 -2.12 2.97
CA TYR A 47 10.91 -0.96 2.50
C TYR A 47 10.70 0.27 3.40
N LEU A 48 9.45 0.55 3.81
CA LEU A 48 9.09 1.64 4.72
C LEU A 48 9.72 1.48 6.10
N THR A 49 9.79 0.26 6.63
CA THR A 49 10.44 -0.02 7.94
C THR A 49 11.96 0.08 7.90
N ALA A 50 12.57 -0.12 6.72
CA ALA A 50 13.99 0.14 6.50
C ALA A 50 14.32 1.63 6.31
N SER A 51 13.31 2.50 6.20
CA SER A 51 13.50 3.95 6.08
C SER A 51 13.80 4.58 7.46
N PRO A 52 14.71 5.58 7.54
CA PRO A 52 15.12 6.18 8.81
C PRO A 52 14.04 7.02 9.51
N HIS A 53 12.93 7.33 8.83
CA HIS A 53 11.87 8.17 9.40
C HIS A 53 11.00 7.39 10.41
N PRO A 54 10.86 7.87 11.68
CA PRO A 54 10.17 7.14 12.74
C PRO A 54 8.66 6.96 12.50
N VAL A 55 8.05 7.79 11.65
CA VAL A 55 6.62 7.72 11.29
C VAL A 55 6.35 6.56 10.32
N PHE A 56 7.33 6.16 9.51
CA PHE A 56 7.17 5.11 8.50
C PHE A 56 7.28 3.69 9.05
N LYS A 57 7.97 3.50 10.19
CA LYS A 57 8.05 2.20 10.85
C LYS A 57 6.67 1.64 11.25
N PRO A 58 5.83 2.35 12.03
CA PRO A 58 4.51 1.86 12.39
C PRO A 58 3.58 1.79 11.17
N ALA A 59 3.68 2.76 10.24
CA ALA A 59 2.88 2.77 9.01
C ALA A 59 3.15 1.52 8.13
N GLY A 60 4.40 1.07 8.05
CA GLY A 60 4.78 -0.16 7.36
C GLY A 60 4.06 -1.39 7.90
N TYR A 61 3.95 -1.55 9.22
CA TYR A 61 3.21 -2.69 9.80
C TYR A 61 1.69 -2.53 9.75
N LEU A 62 1.19 -1.29 9.84
CA LEU A 62 -0.24 -0.99 9.81
C LEU A 62 -0.86 -1.22 8.42
N LEU A 63 -0.14 -0.89 7.34
CA LEU A 63 -0.61 -1.02 5.95
C LEU A 63 -1.10 -2.42 5.55
N PRO A 64 -0.33 -3.51 5.72
CA PRO A 64 -0.78 -4.85 5.36
C PRO A 64 -1.93 -5.33 6.26
N VAL A 65 -1.94 -4.92 7.54
CA VAL A 65 -3.03 -5.22 8.47
C VAL A 65 -4.32 -4.50 8.05
N LEU A 66 -4.23 -3.23 7.63
CA LEU A 66 -5.35 -2.45 7.09
C LEU A 66 -5.96 -3.11 5.84
N LEU A 67 -5.12 -3.62 4.94
CA LEU A 67 -5.56 -4.36 3.76
C LEU A 67 -6.24 -5.69 4.09
N LEU A 68 -5.75 -6.41 5.11
CA LEU A 68 -6.42 -7.62 5.62
C LEU A 68 -7.78 -7.28 6.25
N CYS A 69 -7.87 -6.20 7.02
CA CYS A 69 -9.14 -5.68 7.55
C CYS A 69 -10.10 -5.25 6.44
N ALA A 70 -9.58 -4.66 5.35
CA ALA A 70 -10.36 -4.34 4.16
C ALA A 70 -10.89 -5.61 3.47
N ALA A 71 -10.03 -6.64 3.31
CA ALA A 71 -10.43 -7.94 2.75
C ALA A 71 -11.54 -8.60 3.56
N PHE A 72 -11.41 -8.58 4.90
CA PHE A 72 -12.43 -9.10 5.82
C PHE A 72 -13.74 -8.32 5.73
N SER A 73 -13.67 -6.99 5.58
CA SER A 73 -14.84 -6.13 5.42
C SER A 73 -15.57 -6.37 4.09
N VAL A 74 -14.83 -6.61 3.01
CA VAL A 74 -15.41 -7.03 1.71
C VAL A 74 -16.06 -8.41 1.82
N HIS A 75 -15.45 -9.34 2.55
CA HIS A 75 -16.04 -10.66 2.81
C HIS A 75 -17.38 -10.54 3.56
N GLN A 76 -17.51 -9.58 4.49
CA GLN A 76 -18.78 -9.27 5.17
C GLN A 76 -19.77 -8.43 4.33
N ARG A 77 -19.52 -8.23 3.02
CA ARG A 77 -20.29 -7.36 2.12
C ARG A 77 -20.37 -5.88 2.53
N LYS A 78 -19.58 -5.43 3.52
CA LYS A 78 -19.50 -4.04 3.96
C LYS A 78 -18.44 -3.28 3.16
N VAL A 79 -18.74 -3.04 1.88
CA VAL A 79 -17.84 -2.38 0.92
C VAL A 79 -17.42 -0.97 1.37
N TRP A 80 -18.29 -0.26 2.10
CA TRP A 80 -18.00 1.06 2.66
C TRP A 80 -16.81 1.05 3.63
N LEU A 81 -16.74 0.05 4.53
CA LEU A 81 -15.63 -0.10 5.46
C LEU A 81 -14.32 -0.44 4.74
N ALA A 82 -14.40 -1.23 3.66
CA ALA A 82 -13.22 -1.54 2.86
C ALA A 82 -12.61 -0.29 2.22
N TRP A 83 -13.43 0.65 1.75
CA TRP A 83 -12.96 1.96 1.26
C TRP A 83 -12.30 2.79 2.36
N LEU A 84 -12.87 2.78 3.57
CA LEU A 84 -12.29 3.47 4.73
C LEU A 84 -10.89 2.93 5.08
N PHE A 85 -10.70 1.61 4.99
CA PHE A 85 -9.39 0.99 5.23
C PHE A 85 -8.38 1.18 4.09
N LEU A 86 -8.85 1.42 2.86
CA LEU A 86 -7.98 1.70 1.71
C LEU A 86 -7.52 3.17 1.67
N LEU A 87 -8.29 4.09 2.26
CA LEU A 87 -7.98 5.52 2.33
C LEU A 87 -6.59 5.83 2.94
N PRO A 88 -6.21 5.31 4.11
CA PRO A 88 -4.89 5.52 4.70
C PRO A 88 -3.76 5.08 3.76
N GLN A 89 -3.94 3.95 3.08
CA GLN A 89 -2.96 3.45 2.10
C GLN A 89 -2.87 4.36 0.88
N ALA A 90 -3.99 4.87 0.37
CA ALA A 90 -4.01 5.83 -0.73
C ALA A 90 -3.28 7.12 -0.35
N VAL A 91 -3.52 7.65 0.84
CA VAL A 91 -2.85 8.87 1.35
C VAL A 91 -1.34 8.65 1.44
N ILE A 92 -0.88 7.54 2.02
CA ILE A 92 0.55 7.22 2.13
C ILE A 92 1.17 7.06 0.74
N THR A 93 0.49 6.38 -0.18
CA THR A 93 0.94 6.19 -1.56
C THR A 93 1.11 7.53 -2.27
N ILE A 94 0.10 8.40 -2.20
CA ILE A 94 0.13 9.72 -2.83
C ILE A 94 1.24 10.58 -2.23
N TYR A 95 1.37 10.59 -0.90
CA TYR A 95 2.41 11.33 -0.20
C TYR A 95 3.82 10.90 -0.66
N PHE A 96 4.05 9.59 -0.76
CA PHE A 96 5.32 9.06 -1.25
C PHE A 96 5.59 9.44 -2.72
N LEU A 97 4.55 9.43 -3.54
CA LEU A 97 4.62 9.78 -4.96
C LEU A 97 4.94 11.28 -5.15
N VAL A 98 4.36 12.15 -4.32
CA VAL A 98 4.65 13.59 -4.30
C VAL A 98 6.09 13.86 -3.85
N ILE A 99 6.59 13.17 -2.81
CA ILE A 99 7.99 13.31 -2.37
C ILE A 99 8.96 12.93 -3.48
N ILE A 100 8.74 11.77 -4.12
CA ILE A 100 9.61 11.31 -5.20
C ILE A 100 9.55 12.29 -6.38
N ALA A 101 8.36 12.78 -6.74
CA ALA A 101 8.21 13.78 -7.80
C ALA A 101 8.93 15.10 -7.45
N ALA A 102 8.89 15.53 -6.19
CA ALA A 102 9.56 16.73 -5.72
C ALA A 102 11.10 16.59 -5.66
N GLU A 103 11.64 15.40 -5.38
CA GLU A 103 13.09 15.13 -5.44
C GLU A 103 13.64 15.06 -6.88
N ASN A 104 12.77 14.91 -7.90
CA ASN A 104 13.17 14.78 -9.31
C ASN A 104 13.02 16.09 -10.13
N ILE A 105 12.77 17.23 -9.48
CA ILE A 105 12.70 18.58 -10.07
C ILE A 105 13.86 19.42 -9.52
#